data_AF-A0AA97D8P3-F1
#
_entry.id   AF-A0AA97D8P3-F1
#
_cell.length_a   1.000
_cell.length_b   1.000
_cell.length_c   1.000
_cell.angle_alpha   90.00
_cell.angle_beta   90.00
_cell.angle_gamma   90.00
#
_symmetry.space_group_name_H-M   'P 1'
#
loop_
_entity.id
_entity.type
_entity.pdbx_description
1 polymer ?
#
loop_
_entity_poly.entity_id
_entity_poly.type
_entity_poly.pdbx_seq_one_letter_code
_entity_poly.pdbx_strand_id
1 'polypeptide(L)' 'MLALVVNQQSQIRSQKAKLQSIRSDIQVQEIKNSDVRHELQSENQSSEYIARVARESLNMAKTGERIFICPGGD' A
#
# COMPACT_ATOMS: atom_id res chain seq x y z
N MET A 1 -43.96 -4.91 18.42
CA MET A 1 -43.15 -6.07 17.94
C MET A 1 -42.58 -5.86 16.54
N LEU A 2 -43.36 -5.51 15.51
CA LEU A 2 -42.87 -5.29 14.14
C LEU A 2 -41.73 -4.25 14.02
N ALA A 3 -41.86 -3.10 14.70
CA ALA A 3 -40.85 -2.04 14.67
C ALA A 3 -39.47 -2.49 15.21
N LEU A 4 -39.45 -3.37 16.22
CA LEU A 4 -38.22 -3.93 16.77
C LEU A 4 -37.52 -4.84 15.76
N VAL A 5 -38.29 -5.69 15.07
CA VAL A 5 -37.76 -6.60 14.05
C VAL A 5 -37.20 -5.82 12.86
N VAL A 6 -37.89 -4.77 12.39
CA VAL A 6 -37.40 -3.91 11.30
C VAL A 6 -36.10 -3.20 11.69
N ASN A 7 -36.03 -2.69 12.92
CA ASN A 7 -34.81 -2.05 13.43
C ASN A 7 -33.63 -3.04 13.49
N GLN A 8 -33.86 -4.25 14.02
CA GLN A 8 -32.83 -5.30 14.06
C GLN A 8 -32.35 -5.67 12.64
N GLN A 9 -33.26 -5.79 11.67
CA GLN A 9 -32.90 -6.08 10.29
C GLN A 9 -32.07 -4.96 9.65
N SER A 10 -32.37 -3.69 9.96
CA SER A 10 -31.56 -2.55 9.52
C SER A 10 -30.14 -2.61 10.11
N GLN A 11 -30.02 -2.86 11.41
CA GLN A 11 -28.72 -2.99 12.09
C GLN A 11 -27.90 -4.16 11.53
N ILE A 12 -28.53 -5.31 11.27
CA ILE A 12 -27.87 -6.47 10.67
C ILE A 12 -27.32 -6.13 9.29
N ARG A 13 -28.09 -5.41 8.45
CA ARG A 13 -27.64 -4.98 7.12
C ARG A 13 -26.44 -4.04 7.20
N SER A 14 -26.50 -3.06 8.10
CA SER A 14 -25.40 -2.12 8.33
C SER A 14 -24.12 -2.84 8.79
N GLN A 15 -24.24 -3.77 9.74
CA GLN A 15 -23.11 -4.56 10.21
C GLN A 15 -22.53 -5.45 9.11
N LYS A 16 -23.37 -6.07 8.27
CA LYS A 16 -22.91 -6.86 7.11
C LYS A 16 -22.12 -6.01 6.12
N ALA A 17 -22.61 -4.80 5.79
CA ALA A 17 -21.91 -3.89 4.90
C ALA A 17 -20.56 -3.46 5.49
N LYS A 18 -20.52 -3.12 6.78
CA LYS A 18 -19.26 -2.78 7.48
C LYS A 18 -18.27 -3.95 7.46
N LEU A 19 -18.75 -5.17 7.70
CA LEU A 19 -17.93 -6.37 7.70
C LEU A 19 -17.36 -6.67 6.29
N GLN A 20 -18.16 -6.42 5.25
CA GLN A 20 -17.68 -6.53 3.86
C GLN A 20 -16.61 -5.48 3.54
N SER A 21 -16.78 -4.23 3.98
CA SER A 21 -15.76 -3.18 3.82
C SER A 21 -14.45 -3.59 4.49
N ILE A 22 -14.50 -3.99 5.75
CA ILE A 22 -13.31 -4.41 6.51
C ILE A 22 -12.62 -5.59 5.82
N ARG A 23 -13.37 -6.56 5.29
CA ARG A 23 -12.79 -7.68 4.53
C ARG A 23 -12.08 -7.22 3.27
N SER A 24 -12.64 -6.26 2.54
CA SER A 24 -12.00 -5.67 1.36
C SER A 24 -10.69 -4.97 1.75
N ASP A 25 -10.71 -4.19 2.84
CA ASP A 25 -9.52 -3.48 3.33
C ASP A 25 -8.42 -4.46 3.75
N ILE A 26 -8.80 -5.56 4.42
CA ILE A 26 -7.87 -6.64 4.78
C ILE A 26 -7.25 -7.26 3.52
N GLN A 27 -8.04 -7.59 2.50
CA GLN A 27 -7.51 -8.17 1.25
C GLN A 27 -6.51 -7.23 0.57
N VAL A 28 -6.83 -5.94 0.48
CA VAL A 28 -5.90 -4.93 -0.05
C VAL A 28 -4.61 -4.89 0.77
N GLN A 29 -4.72 -4.95 2.09
CA GLN A 29 -3.54 -4.93 2.97
C GLN A 29 -2.74 -6.23 2.88
N GLU A 30 -3.37 -7.38 2.69
CA GLU A 30 -2.71 -8.67 2.48
C GLU A 30 -1.91 -8.67 1.17
N ILE A 31 -2.45 -8.10 0.10
CA ILE A 31 -1.74 -7.91 -1.18
C ILE A 31 -0.50 -7.03 -0.94
N LYS A 32 -0.67 -5.85 -0.34
CA LYS A 32 0.46 -4.95 -0.02
C LYS A 32 1.52 -5.64 0.85
N ASN A 33 1.08 -6.38 1.86
CA ASN A 33 1.99 -7.12 2.74
C ASN A 33 2.72 -8.23 1.97
N SER A 34 2.05 -8.89 1.03
CA SER A 34 2.65 -9.89 0.14
C SER A 34 3.70 -9.25 -0.77
N ASP A 35 3.42 -8.09 -1.36
CA ASP A 35 4.35 -7.36 -2.22
C ASP A 35 5.61 -6.94 -1.44
N VAL A 36 5.42 -6.34 -0.26
CA VAL A 36 6.54 -5.99 0.64
C VAL A 36 7.35 -7.22 1.04
N ARG A 37 6.69 -8.33 1.39
CA ARG A 37 7.39 -9.58 1.72
C ARG A 37 8.14 -10.13 0.51
N HIS A 38 7.58 -10.06 -0.68
CA HIS A 38 8.26 -10.49 -1.90
C HIS A 38 9.51 -9.64 -2.18
N GLU A 39 9.41 -8.32 -2.04
CA GLU A 39 10.55 -7.42 -2.14
C GLU A 39 11.62 -7.71 -1.07
N LEU A 40 11.22 -8.00 0.17
CA LEU A 40 12.14 -8.32 1.28
C LEU A 40 12.78 -9.71 1.17
N GLN A 41 12.03 -10.71 0.69
CA GLN A 41 12.47 -12.10 0.54
C GLN A 41 13.18 -12.37 -0.77
N SER A 42 13.07 -11.48 -1.75
CA SER A 42 14.07 -11.43 -2.82
C SER A 42 15.42 -11.11 -2.13
N GLU A 43 16.20 -12.17 -1.86
CA GLU A 43 17.45 -12.16 -1.07
C GLU A 43 18.54 -11.22 -1.61
N ASN A 44 18.26 -10.56 -2.73
CA ASN A 44 18.88 -9.31 -3.13
C ASN A 44 17.84 -8.20 -2.99
N GLN A 45 17.72 -7.60 -1.81
CA GLN A 45 17.42 -6.17 -1.69
C GLN A 45 18.53 -5.47 -2.49
N SER A 46 18.38 -5.46 -3.82
CA SER A 46 19.40 -4.98 -4.73
C SER A 46 19.67 -3.58 -4.24
N SER A 47 20.93 -3.29 -3.89
CA SER A 47 21.35 -1.94 -3.52
C SER A 47 20.79 -0.91 -4.51
N GLU A 48 20.52 -1.34 -5.73
CA GLU A 48 19.78 -0.66 -6.78
C GLU A 48 18.33 -0.29 -6.46
N TYR A 49 17.47 -1.16 -5.92
CA TYR A 49 16.07 -0.82 -5.59
C TYR A 49 16.02 0.24 -4.50
N ILE A 50 16.80 0.04 -3.43
CA ILE A 50 16.94 1.02 -2.34
C ILE A 50 17.53 2.33 -2.90
N ALA A 51 18.54 2.27 -3.76
CA ALA A 51 19.11 3.45 -4.38
C ALA A 51 18.13 4.14 -5.36
N ARG A 52 17.24 3.40 -6.03
CA ARG A 52 16.21 3.97 -6.92
C ARG A 52 15.19 4.76 -6.11
N VAL A 53 14.63 4.17 -5.06
CA VAL A 53 13.67 4.87 -4.18
C VAL A 53 14.32 6.07 -3.51
N ALA A 54 15.58 5.96 -3.08
CA ALA A 54 16.32 7.07 -2.51
C ALA A 54 16.50 8.23 -3.50
N ARG A 55 16.81 7.94 -4.78
CA ARG A 55 16.96 8.96 -5.83
C ARG A 55 15.62 9.58 -6.24
N GLU A 56 14.59 8.75 -6.48
CA GLU A 56 13.29 9.19 -7.01
C GLU A 56 12.43 9.89 -5.96
N SER A 57 12.37 9.34 -4.74
CA SER A 57 11.42 9.79 -3.71
C SER A 57 12.04 10.72 -2.67
N LEU A 58 13.35 10.59 -2.43
CA LEU A 58 14.05 11.31 -1.36
C LEU A 58 15.14 12.27 -1.88
N ASN A 59 15.37 12.29 -3.20
CA ASN A 59 16.42 13.07 -3.86
C ASN A 59 17.81 12.85 -3.24
N MET A 60 18.07 11.62 -2.79
CA MET A 60 19.32 11.18 -2.16
C MET A 60 20.18 10.43 -3.18
N ALA A 61 21.51 10.61 -3.10
CA ALA A 61 22.49 9.91 -3.91
C ALA A 61 23.62 9.35 -3.02
N LYS A 62 24.38 8.38 -3.53
CA LYS A 62 25.54 7.86 -2.80
C LYS A 62 26.66 8.89 -2.77
N THR A 63 27.45 8.87 -1.69
CA THR A 63 28.63 9.73 -1.57
C THR A 63 29.60 9.50 -2.73
N GLY A 64 29.89 10.54 -3.51
CA GLY A 64 30.79 10.48 -4.67
C GLY A 64 30.13 10.07 -6.00
N GLU A 65 28.82 9.85 -6.01
CA GLU A 65 28.06 9.55 -7.24
C GLU A 65 27.94 10.81 -8.13
N ARG A 66 28.31 10.69 -9.40
CA ARG A 66 28.14 11.80 -10.37
C ARG A 66 26.72 11.77 -10.91
N ILE A 67 25.95 12.81 -10.60
CA ILE A 67 24.59 13.00 -11.09
C ILE A 67 24.65 13.88 -12.34
N PHE A 68 24.13 13.38 -13.46
CA PHE A 68 23.96 14.15 -14.67
C PHE A 68 22.52 14.63 -14.74
N ILE A 69 22.32 15.93 -14.47
CA ILE A 69 21.04 16.58 -14.72
C ILE A 69 21.09 16.98 -16.20
N CYS A 70 20.21 16.43 -17.03
CA CYS A 70 20.00 16.95 -18.37
C CYS A 70 19.05 18.16 -18.26
N PRO A 71 19.52 19.40 -18.48
CA PRO A 71 18.64 20.57 -18.53
C PRO A 71 17.92 20.64 -19.89
N GLY A 72 17.34 19.51 -20.33
CA GLY A 72 16.62 19.39 -21.60
C GLY A 72 15.14 19.23 -21.32
N GLY A 73 14.42 20.36 -21.25
CA GLY A 73 12.96 20.39 -21.15
C GLY A 73 12.47 21.79 -20.81
N ASP A 74 12.24 22.60 -21.86
CA ASP A 74 11.06 23.48 -21.88
C ASP A 74 9.82 22.62 -22.19
#